data_AF-A0A4Z0PR54-F1
#
_entry.id   AF-A0A4Z0PR54-F1
#
_cell.length_a   1.000
_cell.length_b   1.000
_cell.length_c   1.000
_cell.angle_alpha   90.00
_cell.angle_beta   90.00
_cell.angle_gamma   90.00
#
_symmetry.space_group_name_H-M   'P 1'
#
loop_
_entity.id
_entity.type
_entity.pdbx_description
1 polymer ?
#
loop_
_entity_poly.entity_id
_entity_poly.type
_entity_poly.pdbx_seq_one_letter_code
_entity_poly.pdbx_strand_id
1 'polypeptide(L)' 'MKYIFSSTVLAVALMGMSIGSASAQGPGNGGPRPSATTAPIDGGASLLLAAGAAYGLRRLRQRRA' A
#
# COMPACT_ATOMS: atom_id res chain seq x y z
N MET A 1 6.94 -7.00 24.97
CA MET A 1 6.03 -5.87 24.65
C MET A 1 6.74 -4.70 23.95
N LYS A 2 7.98 -4.35 24.32
CA LYS A 2 8.75 -3.24 23.71
C LYS A 2 8.84 -3.28 22.17
N TYR A 3 9.02 -4.47 21.60
CA TYR A 3 9.12 -4.68 20.15
C TYR A 3 7.79 -4.54 19.41
N ILE A 4 6.66 -4.77 20.08
CA ILE A 4 5.33 -4.67 19.46
C ILE A 4 5.00 -3.19 19.25
N PHE A 5 5.20 -2.37 20.28
CA PHE A 5 5.10 -0.91 20.17
C PHE A 5 6.03 -0.34 19.10
N SER A 6 7.28 -0.81 19.07
CA SER A 6 8.26 -0.39 18.05
C SER A 6 7.84 -0.80 16.64
N SER A 7 7.27 -2.00 16.46
CA SER A 7 6.79 -2.47 15.15
C SER A 7 5.56 -1.71 14.66
N THR A 8 4.64 -1.35 15.56
CA THR A 8 3.44 -0.57 15.20
C THR A 8 3.83 0.85 14.81
N VAL A 9 4.74 1.48 15.55
CA VAL A 9 5.28 2.81 15.23
C VAL A 9 6.02 2.80 13.89
N LEU A 10 6.84 1.78 13.64
CA LEU A 10 7.54 1.63 12.36
C LEU A 10 6.57 1.44 11.19
N ALA A 11 5.53 0.62 11.36
CA ALA A 11 4.52 0.39 10.32
C ALA A 11 3.73 1.67 9.99
N VAL A 12 3.33 2.43 11.01
CA VAL A 12 2.65 3.73 10.81
C VAL A 12 3.56 4.75 10.15
N ALA A 13 4.84 4.79 10.52
CA ALA A 13 5.82 5.67 9.88
C ALA A 13 6.03 5.34 8.39
N LEU A 14 6.14 4.05 8.05
CA LEU A 14 6.28 3.60 6.66
C LEU A 14 5.02 3.89 5.82
N MET A 15 3.82 3.77 6.41
CA MET A 15 2.56 4.20 5.78
C MET A 15 2.52 5.73 5.59
N GLY A 16 3.00 6.51 6.55
CA GLY A 16 3.07 7.97 6.44
C GLY A 16 4.02 8.47 5.36
N MET A 17 5.13 7.74 5.12
CA MET A 17 6.11 8.08 4.08
C MET A 17 5.65 7.70 2.65
N SER A 18 4.63 6.86 2.50
CA SER A 18 4.08 6.48 1.20
C SER A 18 2.94 7.40 0.72
N ILE A 19 2.57 8.43 1.50
CA ILE A 19 1.64 9.51 1.10
C ILE A 19 2.36 10.54 0.21
N GLY A 20 3.26 10.09 -0.66
CA GLY A 20 3.80 10.94 -1.71
C GLY A 20 2.68 11.26 -2.69
N SER A 21 2.47 12.55 -2.98
CA SER A 21 1.51 13.01 -3.97
C SER A 21 1.80 12.33 -5.31
N ALA A 22 0.97 11.36 -5.69
CA ALA A 22 0.99 10.76 -7.01
C ALA A 22 0.48 11.79 -8.03
N SER A 23 1.34 12.72 -8.42
CA SER A 23 1.03 13.66 -9.50
C SER A 23 1.17 12.94 -10.83
N ALA A 24 0.04 12.65 -11.46
CA ALA A 24 0.01 12.12 -12.83
C ALA A 24 0.52 13.15 -13.86
N GLN A 25 0.64 14.44 -13.51
CA GLN A 25 1.07 15.53 -14.40
C GLN A 25 1.86 16.61 -13.64
N GLY A 26 2.97 17.11 -14.21
CA GLY A 26 3.69 18.30 -13.74
C GLY A 26 3.15 19.60 -14.37
N PRO A 27 3.54 20.79 -13.87
CA PRO A 27 2.97 22.05 -14.34
C PRO A 27 3.34 22.33 -15.80
N GLY A 28 2.32 22.41 -16.65
CA GLY A 28 2.39 23.04 -17.97
C GLY A 28 2.88 22.18 -19.14
N ASN A 29 1.92 21.81 -19.99
CA ASN A 29 2.04 21.61 -21.44
C ASN A 29 2.90 20.44 -21.97
N GLY A 30 2.24 19.33 -22.33
CA GLY A 30 2.75 18.49 -23.43
C GLY A 30 2.13 17.09 -23.62
N GLY A 31 1.57 16.46 -22.58
CA GLY A 31 1.08 15.07 -22.64
C GLY A 31 -0.45 14.93 -22.80
N PRO A 32 -0.99 13.76 -23.17
CA PRO A 32 -2.37 13.60 -23.64
C PRO A 32 -3.46 14.21 -22.72
N ARG A 33 -4.41 14.88 -23.38
CA ARG A 33 -5.57 15.63 -22.85
C ARG A 33 -6.52 14.77 -22.00
N PRO A 34 -7.38 15.39 -21.15
CA PRO A 34 -8.17 14.73 -20.11
C PRO A 34 -9.24 13.78 -20.67
N SER A 35 -8.80 12.59 -20.99
CA SER A 35 -9.45 11.33 -20.59
C SER A 35 -8.40 10.51 -19.86
N ALA A 36 -7.64 11.20 -19.01
CA ALA A 36 -6.49 10.70 -18.28
C ALA A 36 -6.93 9.50 -17.44
N THR A 37 -6.67 8.34 -18.02
CA THR A 37 -6.67 6.99 -17.47
C THR A 37 -7.37 6.86 -16.12
N THR A 38 -8.51 6.15 -16.12
CA THR A 38 -9.12 5.48 -14.96
C THR A 38 -8.17 4.39 -14.41
N ALA A 39 -6.90 4.74 -14.17
CA ALA A 39 -5.92 3.86 -13.60
C ALA A 39 -6.49 3.44 -12.24
N PRO A 40 -6.74 2.14 -11.99
CA PRO A 40 -7.38 1.71 -10.77
C PRO A 40 -6.47 2.04 -9.59
N ILE A 41 -6.78 3.13 -8.88
CA ILE A 41 -6.06 3.55 -7.68
C ILE A 41 -6.21 2.46 -6.59
N ASP A 42 -7.29 1.69 -6.65
CA ASP A 42 -7.61 0.60 -5.74
C ASP A 42 -6.83 -0.70 -6.01
N GLY A 43 -6.05 -0.77 -7.10
CA GLY A 43 -5.23 -1.94 -7.42
C GLY A 43 -4.21 -2.25 -6.33
N GLY A 44 -3.60 -1.20 -5.76
CA GLY A 44 -2.66 -1.32 -4.64
C GLY A 44 -3.34 -1.82 -3.35
N ALA A 45 -4.54 -1.32 -3.04
CA ALA A 45 -5.29 -1.73 -1.86
C ALA A 45 -5.73 -3.22 -1.96
N SER A 46 -6.20 -3.64 -3.13
CA SER A 46 -6.56 -5.04 -3.39
C SER A 46 -5.35 -5.97 -3.26
N LEU A 47 -4.17 -5.54 -3.73
CA LEU A 47 -2.92 -6.30 -3.58
C LEU A 47 -2.51 -6.44 -2.10
N LEU A 48 -2.59 -5.35 -1.31
CA LEU A 48 -2.29 -5.38 0.13
C LEU A 48 -3.26 -6.29 0.89
N LEU A 49 -4.56 -6.23 0.57
CA LEU A 49 -5.57 -7.10 1.16
C LEU A 49 -5.28 -8.58 0.86
N ALA A 50 -4.98 -8.91 -0.40
CA ALA A 50 -4.63 -10.26 -0.82
C ALA A 50 -3.37 -10.78 -0.11
N ALA A 51 -2.33 -9.94 -0.02
CA ALA A 51 -1.09 -10.29 0.67
C ALA A 51 -1.31 -10.51 2.18
N GLY A 52 -2.11 -9.67 2.83
CA GLY A 52 -2.48 -9.81 4.24
C GLY A 52 -3.24 -11.11 4.52
N ALA A 53 -4.23 -11.44 3.69
CA ALA A 53 -4.98 -12.69 3.80
C ALA A 53 -4.08 -13.93 3.63
N ALA A 54 -3.23 -13.93 2.60
CA ALA A 54 -2.28 -15.02 2.35
C ALA A 54 -1.30 -15.22 3.51
N TYR A 55 -0.75 -14.12 4.06
CA TYR A 55 0.15 -14.17 5.20
C TYR A 55 -0.55 -14.69 6.47
N GLY A 56 -1.77 -14.22 6.74
CA GLY A 56 -2.58 -14.68 7.88
C GLY A 56 -2.84 -16.19 7.83
N LEU A 57 -3.24 -16.71 6.66
CA LEU A 57 -3.45 -18.14 6.45
C LEU A 57 -2.16 -18.95 6.63
N ARG A 58 -1.04 -18.48 6.08
CA ARG A 58 0.28 -19.13 6.27
C ARG A 58 0.63 -19.24 7.74
N ARG A 59 0.43 -18.19 8.52
CA ARG A 59 0.77 -18.16 9.95
C ARG A 59 -0.14 -19.06 10.79
N LEU A 60 -1.43 -19.16 10.44
CA LEU A 60 -2.35 -20.09 11.11
C LEU A 60 -1.96 -21.54 10.87
N ARG A 61 -1.55 -21.89 9.64
CA ARG A 61 -1.07 -23.24 9.29
C ARG A 61 0.20 -23.61 10.05
N GLN A 62 1.14 -22.68 10.16
CA GLN A 62 2.39 -22.87 10.91
C GLN A 62 2.19 -23.04 12.42
N ARG A 63 1.07 -22.58 12.97
CA ARG A 63 0.74 -22.78 14.40
C ARG A 63 -0.03 -24.08 14.65
N ARG A 64 -0.62 -24.66 13.61
CA ARG A 64 -1.41 -25.90 13.67
C ARG A 64 -0.58 -27.15 13.32
N ALA A 65 0.54 -26.97 12.63
CA ALA A 65 1.61 -27.97 12.51
C ALA A 65 2.58 -27.82 13.69
#